data_AF-A0A822DQJ9-F1
#
_entry.id   AF-A0A822DQJ9-F1
#
_cell.length_a   1.000
_cell.length_b   1.000
_cell.length_c   1.000
_cell.angle_alpha   90.00
_cell.angle_beta   90.00
_cell.angle_gamma   90.00
#
_symmetry.space_group_name_H-M   'P 1'
#
loop_
_entity.id
_entity.type
_entity.pdbx_description
1 polymer ?
#
loop_
_entity_poly.entity_id
_entity_poly.type
_entity_poly.pdbx_seq_one_letter_code
_entity_poly.pdbx_strand_id
1 'polypeptide(L)' 'GGQGHGNSLTQLNEPEGVVVDQLGTVYVADSGNHRIMRWPKEATQGSVIVGGN' A
#
# COMPACT_ATOMS: atom_id res chain seq x y z
N GLY A 1 -2.88 6.30 0.40
CA GLY A 1 -2.36 6.55 1.76
C GLY A 1 -2.50 8.02 2.07
N GLY A 2 -2.94 8.38 3.27
CA GLY A 2 -3.22 9.79 3.59
C GLY A 2 -3.09 10.18 5.05
N GLN A 3 -2.71 9.24 5.93
CA GLN A 3 -2.65 9.45 7.39
C GLN A 3 -1.20 9.50 7.92
N GLY A 4 -0.26 9.93 7.09
CA GLY A 4 1.17 9.99 7.44
C GLY A 4 1.86 8.62 7.51
N HIS A 5 3.02 8.59 8.17
CA HIS A 5 3.82 7.39 8.38
C HIS A 5 3.17 6.44 9.39
N GLY A 6 3.21 5.13 9.13
CA GLY A 6 2.73 4.10 10.06
C GLY A 6 2.39 2.78 9.38
N ASN A 7 1.90 1.80 10.15
CA ASN A 7 1.59 0.46 9.63
C ASN A 7 0.10 0.22 9.35
N SER A 8 -0.78 1.18 9.61
CA SER A 8 -2.21 1.01 9.35
C SER A 8 -2.50 0.81 7.86
N LEU A 9 -3.67 0.29 7.52
CA LEU A 9 -4.06 0.04 6.12
C LEU A 9 -4.30 1.31 5.28
N THR A 10 -4.23 2.49 5.91
CA THR A 10 -4.30 3.82 5.26
C THR A 10 -2.97 4.58 5.32
N GLN A 11 -1.94 3.97 5.92
CA GLN A 11 -0.60 4.51 6.13
C GLN A 11 0.44 3.70 5.35
N LEU A 12 1.59 4.33 5.13
CA LEU A 12 2.77 3.72 4.52
C LEU A 12 3.98 4.06 5.40
N ASN A 13 5.04 3.27 5.35
CA ASN A 13 6.31 3.50 6.00
C ASN A 13 7.44 3.23 4.99
N GLU A 14 8.17 4.28 4.60
CA GLU A 14 9.27 4.20 3.64
C GLU A 14 8.90 3.42 2.35
N PRO A 15 7.85 3.83 1.61
CA PRO A 15 7.49 3.16 0.37
C PRO A 15 8.53 3.41 -0.72
N GLU A 16 8.97 2.35 -1.39
CA GLU A 16 10.05 2.43 -2.41
C GLU A 16 9.55 2.21 -3.84
N GLY A 17 8.34 1.66 -4.01
CA GLY A 17 7.80 1.34 -5.34
C GLY A 17 6.29 1.48 -5.43
N VAL A 18 5.83 1.89 -6.60
CA VAL A 18 4.40 1.98 -6.94
C VAL A 18 4.17 1.51 -8.38
N VAL A 19 3.12 0.71 -8.58
CA VAL A 19 2.64 0.32 -9.91
C VAL A 19 1.12 0.34 -9.94
N VAL A 20 0.56 0.61 -11.12
CA VAL A 20 -0.89 0.62 -11.35
C VAL A 20 -1.21 -0.37 -12.47
N ASP A 21 -2.20 -1.25 -12.24
CA ASP A 21 -2.66 -2.18 -13.28
C ASP A 21 -3.72 -1.54 -14.21
N GLN A 22 -4.13 -2.28 -15.24
CA GLN A 22 -5.11 -1.81 -16.23
C GLN A 22 -6.50 -1.53 -15.66
N LEU A 23 -6.81 -2.07 -14.48
CA LEU A 23 -8.09 -1.84 -13.77
C LEU A 23 -8.02 -0.61 -12.85
N GLY A 24 -6.85 0.03 -12.74
CA GLY A 24 -6.62 1.16 -11.84
C GLY A 24 -6.31 0.73 -10.40
N THR A 25 -5.97 -0.54 -10.17
CA THR A 25 -5.50 -1.00 -8.86
C THR A 25 -4.08 -0.53 -8.64
N VAL A 26 -3.82 0.11 -7.52
CA VAL A 26 -2.50 0.57 -7.09
C VAL A 26 -1.86 -0.48 -6.20
N TYR A 27 -0.60 -0.80 -6.48
CA TYR A 27 0.24 -1.64 -5.64
C TYR A 27 1.41 -0.82 -5.14
N VAL A 28 1.73 -0.93 -3.85
CA VAL A 28 2.82 -0.20 -3.20
C VAL A 28 3.74 -1.18 -2.50
N ALA A 29 5.03 -1.08 -2.77
CA ALA A 29 6.08 -1.72 -1.98
C ALA A 29 6.36 -0.83 -0.77
N ASP A 30 5.84 -1.24 0.39
CA ASP A 30 5.86 -0.51 1.65
C ASP A 30 7.02 -1.04 2.51
N SER A 31 8.25 -0.72 2.10
CA SER A 31 9.49 -1.38 2.53
C SER A 31 9.74 -1.26 4.02
N GLY A 32 9.49 -0.10 4.63
CA GLY A 32 9.62 0.10 6.08
C GLY A 32 8.59 -0.67 6.91
N ASN A 33 7.51 -1.17 6.28
CA ASN A 33 6.55 -2.09 6.91
C ASN A 33 6.72 -3.54 6.42
N HIS A 34 7.75 -3.83 5.61
CA HIS A 34 8.04 -5.15 5.04
C HIS A 34 6.81 -5.80 4.39
N ARG A 35 6.05 -5.03 3.61
CA ARG A 35 4.81 -5.51 3.00
C ARG A 35 4.56 -4.95 1.60
N ILE A 36 3.73 -5.65 0.85
CA ILE A 36 3.13 -5.15 -0.38
C ILE A 36 1.66 -4.87 -0.12
N MET A 37 1.26 -3.65 -0.42
CA MET A 37 -0.10 -3.17 -0.24
C MET A 37 -0.82 -3.05 -1.58
N ARG A 38 -2.11 -3.37 -1.61
CA ARG A 38 -2.99 -3.22 -2.77
C ARG A 38 -4.18 -2.32 -2.44
N TRP A 39 -4.44 -1.36 -3.33
CA TRP A 39 -5.64 -0.53 -3.36
C TRP A 39 -6.36 -0.70 -4.68
N PRO A 40 -7.52 -1.37 -4.70
CA PRO A 40 -8.43 -1.31 -5.84
C PRO A 40 -8.80 0.13 -6.19
N LYS A 41 -9.23 0.35 -7.42
CA LYS A 41 -9.79 1.64 -7.84
C LYS A 41 -10.90 2.09 -6.88
N GLU A 42 -10.93 3.37 -6.54
CA GLU A 42 -11.86 3.99 -5.57
C GLU A 42 -11.72 3.52 -4.11
N ALA A 43 -10.79 2.63 -3.78
CA ALA A 43 -10.59 2.19 -2.41
C ALA A 43 -9.94 3.30 -1.56
N THR A 44 -10.57 3.62 -0.42
CA THR A 44 -10.04 4.58 0.56
C THR A 44 -9.04 3.94 1.52
N GLN A 45 -8.97 2.61 1.56
CA GLN A 45 -8.09 1.81 2.41
C GLN A 45 -7.48 0.65 1.63
N GLY A 46 -6.25 0.29 1.98
CA GLY A 46 -5.50 -0.77 1.32
C GLY A 46 -5.69 -2.12 1.98
N SER A 47 -5.09 -3.12 1.37
CA SER A 47 -5.01 -4.47 1.90
C SER A 47 -3.57 -4.97 1.77
N VAL A 48 -3.07 -5.66 2.79
CA VAL A 48 -1.80 -6.36 2.70
C VAL A 48 -2.02 -7.58 1.82
N ILE A 49 -1.22 -7.71 0.75
CA ILE A 49 -1.27 -8.89 -0.13
C ILE A 49 -0.05 -9.79 0.02
N VAL A 50 1.05 -9.26 0.57
CA VAL A 50 2.29 -9.98 0.89
C VAL A 50 2.97 -9.32 2.10
N GLY A 51 3.53 -10.10 3.03
CA GLY A 51 4.32 -9.58 4.17
C GLY A 51 3.48 -9.05 5.34
N GLY A 52 4.06 -8.13 6.13
CA GLY A 52 3.37 -7.41 7.23
C GLY A 52 3.60 -7.96 8.64
N ASN A 53 4.86 -8.17 9.01
CA ASN A 53 5.25 -8.51 10.39
C ASN A 53 5.01 -7.36 11.39
#